data_AF-A0A920E1X7-F1
#
_entry.id   AF-A0A920E1X7-F1
#
_cell.length_a   1.000
_cell.length_b   1.000
_cell.length_c   1.000
_cell.angle_alpha   90.00
_cell.angle_beta   90.00
_cell.angle_gamma   90.00
#
_symmetry.space_group_name_H-M   'P 1'
#
loop_
_entity.id
_entity.type
_entity.pdbx_description
1 polymer ?
#
loop_
_entity_poly.entity_id
_entity_poly.type
_entity_poly.pdbx_seq_one_letter_code
_entity_poly.pdbx_strand_id
1 'polypeptide(L)' 'MEATCLSIGYHETLYSFIHDDIIGEDFLFIKPKYGRPDWMESNFQSMSFIKEFTAIRDNNIIAKYSVWHLKNYLGKEDVY' A
#
# COMPACT_ATOMS: atom_id res chain seq x y z
N MET A 1 1.56 -22.61 -4.18
CA MET A 1 1.91 -21.76 -3.04
C MET A 1 0.70 -20.91 -2.71
N GLU A 2 0.05 -21.17 -1.58
CA GLU A 2 -1.01 -20.30 -1.05
C GLU A 2 -0.39 -19.47 0.07
N ALA A 3 -0.30 -18.16 -0.13
CA ALA A 3 0.09 -17.23 0.93
C ALA A 3 -1.17 -16.87 1.73
N THR A 4 -1.36 -17.53 2.88
CA THR A 4 -2.34 -17.11 3.88
C THR A 4 -1.75 -15.94 4.66
N CYS A 5 -2.22 -14.72 4.41
CA CYS A 5 -1.84 -13.56 5.21
C CYS A 5 -2.91 -13.33 6.29
N LEU A 6 -2.62 -13.75 7.53
CA LEU A 6 -3.42 -13.45 8.72
C LEU A 6 -2.84 -12.19 9.37
N SER A 7 -3.30 -11.01 8.95
CA SER A 7 -2.93 -9.76 9.64
C SER A 7 -3.83 -9.57 10.87
N ILE A 8 -3.35 -10.03 12.02
CA ILE A 8 -3.85 -9.60 13.32
C ILE A 8 -2.67 -8.96 14.04
N GLY A 9 -2.50 -7.65 13.83
CA GLY A 9 -1.55 -6.85 14.61
C GLY A 9 -0.21 -6.54 13.95
N TYR A 10 -0.05 -6.62 12.63
CA TYR A 10 1.18 -6.13 11.99
C TYR A 10 1.13 -4.59 11.83
N HIS A 11 1.56 -3.90 12.88
CA HIS A 11 1.92 -2.48 12.86
C HIS A 11 3.46 -2.39 12.89
N GLU A 12 4.09 -2.39 11.70
CA GLU A 12 5.53 -2.13 11.43
C GLU A 12 5.87 -2.10 9.90
N THR A 13 4.96 -2.51 9.00
CA THR A 13 5.32 -3.15 7.71
C THR A 13 5.36 -2.31 6.44
N LEU A 14 4.98 -1.04 6.48
CA LEU A 14 5.37 -0.14 5.40
C LEU A 14 6.58 0.60 5.94
N TYR A 15 7.74 -0.05 5.85
CA TYR A 15 9.07 0.48 6.21
C TYR A 15 9.08 2.00 6.36
N SER A 16 9.20 2.50 7.59
CA SER A 16 9.27 3.92 7.91
C SER A 16 10.40 4.69 7.22
N PHE A 17 11.26 4.03 6.44
CA PHE A 17 12.38 4.61 5.71
C PHE A 17 12.54 3.77 4.46
N ILE A 18 12.04 4.25 3.32
CA ILE A 18 12.40 3.59 2.07
C ILE A 18 13.88 3.89 1.82
N HIS A 19 14.72 2.86 1.92
CA HIS A 19 16.14 2.93 1.63
C HIS A 19 16.37 2.90 0.11
N ASP A 20 17.50 3.46 -0.35
CA ASP A 20 17.87 3.46 -1.77
C ASP A 20 18.10 2.05 -2.36
N ASP A 21 18.24 1.03 -1.51
CA ASP A 21 18.50 -0.35 -1.92
C ASP A 21 17.29 -1.06 -2.55
N ILE A 22 16.09 -0.45 -2.47
CA ILE A 22 14.87 -0.97 -3.09
C ILE A 22 14.36 -0.11 -4.26
N ILE A 23 15.18 0.85 -4.72
CA ILE A 23 14.89 1.60 -5.96
C ILE A 23 14.80 0.60 -7.13
N GLY A 24 13.75 0.74 -7.93
CA GLY A 24 13.44 -0.13 -9.07
C GLY A 24 12.42 -1.24 -8.78
N GLU A 25 12.08 -1.48 -7.51
CA GLU A 25 11.18 -2.58 -7.13
C GLU A 25 9.68 -2.25 -7.29
N ASP A 26 8.88 -3.30 -7.43
CA ASP A 26 7.41 -3.25 -7.50
C ASP A 26 6.78 -3.66 -6.15
N PHE A 27 5.66 -3.04 -5.76
CA PHE A 27 5.03 -3.24 -4.46
C PHE A 27 3.52 -3.43 -4.53
N LEU A 28 3.01 -4.25 -3.62
CA LEU A 28 1.58 -4.31 -3.32
C LEU A 28 1.28 -3.41 -2.12
N PHE A 29 0.45 -2.40 -2.33
CA PHE A 29 0.10 -1.43 -1.29
C PHE A 29 -1.37 -1.55 -0.88
N ILE A 30 -1.60 -1.66 0.43
CA ILE A 30 -2.94 -1.70 1.02
C ILE A 30 -3.16 -0.39 1.76
N LYS A 31 -3.99 0.47 1.19
CA LYS A 31 -4.33 1.78 1.75
C LYS A 31 -5.57 1.66 2.66
N PRO A 32 -5.53 2.20 3.88
CA PRO A 32 -6.74 2.44 4.67
C PRO A 32 -7.64 3.47 3.98
N LYS A 33 -8.94 3.20 3.98
CA LYS A 33 -9.98 3.94 3.25
C LYS A 33 -9.86 3.78 1.73
N TYR A 34 -10.95 4.07 1.04
CA TYR A 34 -11.02 4.10 -0.42
C TYR A 34 -10.12 5.17 -1.04
N GLY A 35 -9.96 5.07 -2.35
CA GLY A 35 -9.26 6.07 -3.16
C GLY A 35 -7.76 5.79 -3.33
N ARG A 36 -7.16 6.61 -4.19
CA ARG A 36 -5.77 6.51 -4.62
C ARG A 36 -4.79 7.05 -3.56
N PRO A 37 -3.58 6.48 -3.45
CA PRO A 37 -2.52 7.03 -2.59
C PRO A 37 -1.77 8.18 -3.28
N ASP A 38 -2.44 9.31 -3.51
CA ASP A 38 -1.87 10.42 -4.30
C ASP A 38 -0.56 10.99 -3.68
N TRP A 39 -0.45 10.95 -2.36
CA TRP A 39 0.70 11.47 -1.60
C TRP A 39 2.03 10.75 -1.88
N MET A 40 2.01 9.60 -2.55
CA MET A 40 3.21 8.84 -2.91
C MET A 40 3.33 8.62 -4.43
N GLU A 41 2.54 9.30 -5.25
CA GLU A 41 2.56 9.13 -6.70
C GLU A 41 3.93 9.45 -7.31
N SER A 42 4.59 10.52 -6.86
CA SER A 42 5.92 10.91 -7.36
C SER A 42 7.02 9.90 -7.03
N ASN A 43 6.80 9.04 -6.04
CA ASN A 43 7.80 8.07 -5.60
C ASN A 43 7.81 6.80 -6.48
N PHE A 44 6.89 6.66 -7.44
CA PHE A 44 6.76 5.46 -8.27
C PHE A 44 6.56 5.84 -9.73
N GLN A 45 7.06 5.01 -10.63
CA GLN A 45 6.85 5.23 -12.06
C GLN A 45 5.36 5.16 -12.44
N SER A 46 4.62 4.23 -11.82
CA SER A 46 3.18 4.15 -12.03
C SER A 46 2.46 3.48 -10.86
N MET A 47 1.16 3.76 -10.76
CA MET A 47 0.27 3.16 -9.77
C MET A 47 -0.96 2.63 -10.48
N SER A 48 -1.30 1.37 -10.25
CA SER A 48 -2.48 0.73 -10.83
C SER A 48 -3.41 0.27 -9.73
N PHE A 49 -4.68 0.65 -9.83
CA PHE A 49 -5.71 0.16 -8.94
C PHE A 49 -5.94 -1.35 -9.14
N ILE A 50 -6.07 -2.10 -8.06
CA ILE A 50 -6.42 -3.53 -8.10
C ILE A 50 -7.86 -3.73 -7.65
N LYS A 51 -8.18 -3.35 -6.40
CA LYS A 51 -9.49 -3.66 -5.80
C LYS A 51 -9.76 -2.82 -4.56
N GLU A 52 -11.04 -2.60 -4.25
CA GLU A 52 -11.51 -2.11 -2.96
C GLU A 52 -12.26 -3.20 -2.21
N PHE A 53 -12.14 -3.20 -0.88
CA PHE A 53 -12.91 -4.10 -0.03
C PHE A 53 -13.31 -3.43 1.29
N THR A 54 -14.42 -3.92 1.84
CA THR A 54 -14.96 -3.49 3.13
C THR A 54 -14.85 -4.62 4.13
N ALA A 55 -14.33 -4.34 5.32
CA ALA A 55 -14.41 -5.26 6.44
C ALA A 55 -15.73 -5.01 7.19
N ILE A 56 -16.51 -6.08 7.36
CA ILE A 56 -17.81 -6.05 8.02
C ILE A 56 -17.74 -6.96 9.25
N ARG A 57 -18.26 -6.48 10.38
CA ARG A 57 -18.45 -7.26 11.60
C ARG A 57 -19.83 -6.96 12.15
N ASP A 58 -20.61 -8.00 12.40
CA ASP A 58 -21.99 -7.89 12.93
C ASP A 58 -22.84 -6.89 12.12
N ASN A 59 -22.82 -7.04 10.79
CA ASN A 59 -23.47 -6.16 9.80
C ASN A 59 -23.02 -4.67 9.81
N ASN A 60 -22.02 -4.31 10.61
CA ASN A 60 -21.45 -2.97 10.62
C ASN A 60 -20.16 -2.92 9.82
N ILE A 61 -20.00 -1.85 9.04
CA ILE A 61 -18.72 -1.57 8.37
C ILE A 61 -17.73 -1.11 9.43
N ILE A 62 -16.66 -1.90 9.63
CA ILE A 62 -15.60 -1.57 10.58
C ILE A 62 -14.35 -1.00 9.92
N ALA A 63 -14.12 -1.30 8.63
CA ALA A 63 -13.03 -0.71 7.87
C ALA A 63 -13.26 -0.80 6.35
N LYS A 64 -12.51 0.00 5.62
CA LYS A 64 -12.48 0.05 4.15
C LYS A 64 -11.03 0.10 3.70
N TYR A 65 -10.72 -0.54 2.59
CA TYR A 65 -9.38 -0.62 2.06
C TYR A 65 -9.38 -0.52 0.54
N SER A 66 -8.30 0.02 -0.02
CA SER A 66 -7.99 -0.05 -1.44
C SER A 66 -6.61 -0.68 -1.65
N VAL A 67 -6.49 -1.55 -2.66
CA VAL A 67 -5.25 -2.26 -3.02
C VAL A 67 -4.73 -1.70 -4.33
N TRP A 68 -3.42 -1.43 -4.35
CA TRP A 68 -2.73 -0.82 -5.46
C TRP A 68 -1.47 -1.60 -5.78
N HIS A 69 -1.17 -1.73 -7.07
CA HIS A 69 0.13 -2.15 -7.56
C HIS A 69 0.95 -0.90 -7.85
N LEU A 70 2.06 -0.74 -7.14
CA LEU A 70 2.99 0.36 -7.31
C LEU A 70 4.20 -0.18 -8.07
N LYS A 71 4.57 0.48 -9.17
CA LYS A 71 5.66 -0.01 -10.03
C LYS A 71 6.88 0.87 -9.97
N ASN A 72 8.04 0.23 -9.96
CA ASN A 72 9.36 0.82 -10.09
C ASN A 72 9.54 2.03 -9.15
N TYR A 73 9.77 1.73 -7.88
CA TYR A 73 10.05 2.73 -6.86
C TYR A 73 11.24 3.63 -7.27
N LEU A 74 11.06 4.95 -7.17
CA LEU A 74 12.00 5.95 -7.69
C LEU A 74 12.88 6.59 -6.61
N GLY A 75 12.67 6.24 -5.34
CA GLY A 75 13.23 7.01 -4.23
C GLY A 75 12.21 8.01 -3.68
N LYS A 76 12.57 8.65 -2.57
CA LYS A 76 11.78 9.75 -2.00
C LYS A 76 12.33 11.05 -2.59
N GLU A 77 11.47 11.91 -3.13
CA GLU A 77 11.88 13.29 -3.35
C GLU A 77 12.11 13.95 -1.97
N ASP A 78 13.33 14.40 -1.72
CA ASP A 78 13.63 15.22 -0.54
C ASP A 78 12.82 16.52 -0.64
N VAL A 79 11.73 16.58 0.11
CA VAL A 79 10.96 17.81 0.32
C VAL A 79 11.78 18.70 1.26
N TYR A 80 12.59 19.60 0.69
CA TYR A 80 13.26 20.69 1.39
C TYR A 80 12.26 21.79 1.79
#